data_AF-A0A8H4INL9-F1
#
_entry.id   AF-A0A8H4INL9-F1
#
_cell.length_a   1.000
_cell.length_b   1.000
_cell.length_c   1.000
_cell.angle_alpha   90.00
_cell.angle_beta   90.00
_cell.angle_gamma   90.00
#
_symmetry.space_group_name_H-M   'P 1'
#
loop_
_entity.id
_entity.type
_entity.pdbx_description
1 polymer ?
#
loop_
_entity_poly.entity_id
_entity_poly.type
_entity_poly.pdbx_seq_one_letter_code
_entity_poly.pdbx_strand_id
1 'polypeptide(L)'
;MSIMALATQAEGYRNVLFTLTFKNDERVLRKAVKLHTTLVQEMLKESPDGDFETQCFFQPFPTVVGKHSAERGGNILEVDAITDKAVVWLGFLAVNGVDQESIARKKMLAWKDAIEEYSRTVGAYLGYKYANYADQPQDVMESYGKANFRKMMAVSERYDQDRVFQSRIPGGLKLLGTETAF
;
A
#
# COMPACT_ATOMS: atom_id res chain seq x y z
N MET A 1 -13.35 -5.68 -0.25
CA MET A 1 -13.20 -4.21 -0.35
C MET A 1 -14.09 -3.57 0.69
N SER A 2 -13.57 -2.63 1.48
CA SER A 2 -14.39 -1.87 2.43
C SER A 2 -15.36 -0.98 1.64
N ILE A 3 -16.65 -1.07 1.96
CA ILE A 3 -17.73 -0.33 1.31
C ILE A 3 -17.60 1.19 1.50
N MET A 4 -16.72 1.64 2.41
CA MET A 4 -16.49 3.07 2.64
C MET A 4 -15.73 3.80 1.52
N ALA A 5 -15.19 3.10 0.51
CA ALA A 5 -14.54 3.73 -0.64
C ALA A 5 -15.46 3.89 -1.88
N LEU A 6 -16.71 3.44 -1.81
CA LEU A 6 -17.63 3.44 -2.97
C LEU A 6 -18.46 4.72 -3.15
N ALA A 7 -18.29 5.75 -2.32
CA ALA A 7 -19.25 6.84 -2.28
C ALA A 7 -19.01 8.01 -3.26
N THR A 8 -17.95 8.01 -4.07
CA THR A 8 -17.62 9.21 -4.89
C THR A 8 -17.26 8.95 -6.36
N GLN A 9 -17.23 7.69 -6.82
CA GLN A 9 -16.65 7.36 -8.12
C GLN A 9 -17.66 6.70 -9.04
N ALA A 10 -17.73 7.16 -10.30
CA ALA A 10 -18.65 6.60 -11.29
C ALA A 10 -18.32 5.13 -11.61
N GLU A 11 -19.31 4.41 -12.12
CA GLU A 11 -19.12 3.04 -12.59
C GLU A 11 -18.05 2.99 -13.70
N GLY A 12 -17.21 1.95 -13.69
CA GLY A 12 -16.16 1.75 -14.70
C GLY A 12 -14.75 2.18 -14.27
N TYR A 13 -14.63 2.95 -13.18
CA TYR A 13 -13.32 3.30 -12.65
C TYR A 13 -12.60 2.13 -11.99
N ARG A 14 -11.28 2.14 -12.14
CA ARG A 14 -10.35 1.19 -11.57
C ARG A 14 -9.33 1.94 -10.72
N ASN A 15 -9.18 1.47 -9.48
CA ASN A 15 -8.33 2.10 -8.48
C ASN A 15 -7.03 1.32 -8.33
N VAL A 16 -5.92 2.02 -8.58
CA VAL A 16 -4.55 1.54 -8.39
C VAL A 16 -3.98 2.26 -7.18
N LEU A 17 -3.63 1.51 -6.15
CA LEU A 17 -3.11 2.04 -4.89
C LEU A 17 -1.74 1.45 -4.61
N PHE A 18 -0.85 2.24 -4.04
CA PHE A 18 0.36 1.72 -3.43
C PHE A 18 0.67 2.48 -2.15
N THR A 19 1.29 1.77 -1.21
CA THR A 19 1.71 2.36 0.06
C THR A 19 3.19 2.18 0.34
N LEU A 20 3.75 3.15 1.06
CA LEU A 20 5.08 3.09 1.67
C LEU A 20 4.97 3.69 3.06
N THR A 21 5.84 3.24 3.97
CA THR A 21 6.02 3.90 5.25
C THR A 21 7.46 4.35 5.38
N PHE A 22 7.63 5.63 5.70
CA PHE A 22 8.93 6.25 5.89
C PHE A 22 8.89 7.22 7.06
N LYS A 23 10.05 7.56 7.61
CA LYS A 23 10.20 8.61 8.63
C LYS A 23 9.60 9.91 8.09
N ASN A 24 9.02 10.73 8.97
CA ASN A 24 8.56 12.07 8.64
C ASN A 24 9.76 12.97 8.27
N ASP A 25 10.23 12.83 7.03
CA ASP A 25 11.42 13.42 6.47
C ASP A 25 11.02 14.27 5.27
N GLU A 26 11.28 15.58 5.36
CA GLU A 26 10.92 16.56 4.35
C GLU A 26 11.47 16.20 2.96
N ARG A 27 12.66 15.58 2.89
CA ARG A 27 13.29 15.22 1.61
C ARG A 27 12.44 14.18 0.89
N VAL A 28 11.94 13.17 1.61
CA VAL A 28 11.10 12.12 1.03
C VAL A 28 9.72 12.67 0.64
N LEU A 29 9.12 13.52 1.48
CA LEU A 29 7.83 14.17 1.17
C LEU A 29 7.93 15.00 -0.12
N ARG A 30 8.97 15.85 -0.23
CA ARG A 30 9.21 16.66 -1.44
C ARG A 30 9.46 15.80 -2.68
N LYS A 31 10.21 14.70 -2.53
CA LYS A 31 10.44 13.75 -3.62
C LYS A 31 9.13 13.12 -4.10
N ALA A 32 8.28 12.68 -3.18
CA ALA A 32 6.98 12.08 -3.50
C ALA A 32 6.07 13.06 -4.25
N VAL A 33 5.96 14.31 -3.78
CA VAL A 33 5.19 15.38 -4.47
C VAL A 33 5.77 15.70 -5.84
N LYS A 34 7.09 15.84 -5.97
CA LYS A 34 7.72 16.12 -7.26
C LYS A 34 7.44 15.01 -8.28
N LEU A 35 7.57 13.76 -7.86
CA LEU A 35 7.27 12.61 -8.72
C LEU A 35 5.77 12.49 -9.03
N HIS A 36 4.89 12.91 -8.12
CA HIS A 36 3.46 13.00 -8.38
C HIS A 36 3.14 13.98 -9.51
N THR A 37 3.78 15.16 -9.51
CA THR A 37 3.66 16.11 -10.61
C THR A 37 4.10 15.49 -11.94
N THR A 38 5.21 14.74 -11.95
CA THR A 38 5.63 13.98 -13.14
C THR A 38 4.57 12.97 -13.57
N LEU A 39 4.03 12.18 -12.65
CA LEU A 39 2.96 11.21 -12.93
C LEU A 39 1.75 11.89 -13.58
N VAL A 40 1.29 13.03 -13.05
CA VAL A 40 0.18 13.79 -13.62
C VAL A 40 0.48 14.21 -15.06
N GLN A 41 1.68 14.72 -15.34
CA GLN A 41 2.06 15.14 -16.69
C GLN A 41 2.17 13.96 -17.67
N GLU A 42 2.56 12.78 -17.20
CA GLU A 42 2.59 11.56 -18.02
C GLU A 42 1.18 11.06 -18.29
N MET A 43 0.31 11.01 -17.28
CA MET A 43 -1.09 10.59 -17.45
C MET A 43 -1.86 11.54 -18.37
N LEU A 44 -1.65 12.86 -18.30
CA LEU A 44 -2.27 13.82 -19.24
C LEU A 44 -1.86 13.59 -20.71
N LYS A 45 -0.73 12.94 -20.97
CA LYS A 45 -0.25 12.63 -22.32
C LYS A 45 -0.68 11.25 -22.80
N GLU A 46 -0.77 10.30 -21.88
CA GLU A 46 -0.94 8.87 -22.19
C GLU A 46 -2.37 8.36 -21.93
N SER A 47 -3.18 9.05 -21.12
CA SER A 47 -4.59 8.72 -20.91
C SER A 47 -5.39 9.02 -22.19
N PRO A 48 -6.05 8.03 -22.80
CA PRO A 48 -6.77 8.20 -24.07
C PRO A 48 -7.97 9.16 -24.00
N ASP A 49 -8.66 9.23 -22.86
CA ASP A 49 -9.82 10.09 -22.64
C ASP A 49 -9.51 11.30 -21.73
N GLY A 50 -8.33 11.31 -21.10
CA GLY A 50 -7.91 12.34 -20.15
C GLY A 50 -8.66 12.29 -18.82
N ASP A 51 -9.44 11.23 -18.57
CA ASP A 51 -10.30 11.09 -17.40
C ASP A 51 -9.63 10.23 -16.32
N PHE A 52 -8.98 10.89 -15.36
CA PHE A 52 -8.37 10.24 -14.21
C PHE A 52 -8.37 11.13 -12.97
N GLU A 53 -8.38 10.49 -11.80
CA GLU A 53 -8.15 11.15 -10.50
C GLU A 53 -6.86 10.60 -9.87
N THR A 54 -6.05 11.46 -9.27
CA THR A 54 -4.85 10.99 -8.54
C THR A 54 -4.61 11.78 -7.27
N GLN A 55 -4.12 11.09 -6.24
CA GLN A 55 -3.82 11.67 -4.95
C GLN A 55 -2.44 11.22 -4.47
N CYS A 56 -1.71 12.15 -3.85
CA CYS A 56 -0.50 11.90 -3.09
C CYS A 56 -0.81 12.20 -1.62
N PHE A 57 -1.22 11.18 -0.88
CA PHE A 57 -1.73 11.33 0.47
C PHE A 57 -0.68 10.95 1.51
N PHE A 58 -0.56 11.78 2.54
CA PHE A 58 0.39 11.62 3.63
C PHE A 58 -0.36 11.53 4.95
N GLN A 59 -0.46 10.34 5.52
CA GLN A 59 -1.07 10.14 6.82
C GLN A 59 0.02 10.14 7.91
N PRO A 60 -0.01 11.10 8.86
CA PRO A 60 0.88 11.07 10.01
C PRO A 60 0.71 9.77 10.80
N PHE A 61 1.81 9.13 11.15
CA PHE A 61 1.84 7.92 11.96
C PHE A 61 2.73 8.14 13.19
N PRO A 62 2.16 8.72 14.26
CA PRO A 62 2.91 9.12 15.45
C PRO A 62 3.22 7.92 16.35
N THR A 63 4.36 7.99 17.04
CA THR A 63 4.86 6.93 17.94
C THR A 63 3.91 6.58 19.10
N VAL A 64 2.97 7.48 19.44
CA VAL A 64 1.94 7.22 20.45
C VAL A 64 1.03 6.04 20.09
N VAL A 65 0.83 5.77 18.79
CA VAL A 65 0.08 4.60 18.32
C VAL A 65 0.80 3.31 18.71
N GLY A 66 2.11 3.23 18.46
CA GLY A 66 2.94 2.10 18.86
C GLY A 66 3.03 1.96 20.37
N LYS A 67 3.22 3.06 21.10
CA LYS A 67 3.25 3.07 22.57
C LYS A 67 1.96 2.48 23.17
N HIS A 68 0.80 2.95 22.75
CA HIS A 68 -0.48 2.44 23.26
C HIS A 68 -0.78 1.01 22.80
N SER A 69 -0.29 0.59 21.63
CA SER A 69 -0.32 -0.81 21.21
C SER A 69 0.43 -1.68 22.22
N ALA A 70 1.68 -1.34 22.53
CA ALA A 70 2.51 -2.09 23.47
C ALA A 70 1.90 -2.14 24.88
N GLU A 71 1.40 -1.00 25.40
CA GLU A 71 0.72 -0.91 26.70
C GLU A 71 -0.52 -1.82 26.80
N ARG A 72 -1.12 -2.19 25.66
CA ARG A 72 -2.29 -3.07 25.57
C ARG A 72 -1.95 -4.49 25.10
N GLY A 73 -0.67 -4.88 25.13
CA GLY A 73 -0.21 -6.23 24.80
C GLY A 73 0.21 -6.44 23.33
N GLY A 74 0.35 -5.35 22.56
CA GLY A 74 0.75 -5.39 21.15
C GLY A 74 -0.36 -5.86 20.21
N ASN A 75 -0.08 -5.86 18.90
CA ASN A 75 -1.00 -6.40 17.90
C ASN A 75 -0.26 -7.02 16.70
N ILE A 76 -1.00 -7.70 15.82
CA ILE A 76 -0.45 -8.44 14.69
C ILE A 76 0.23 -7.56 13.64
N LEU A 77 -0.04 -6.25 13.64
CA LEU A 77 0.50 -5.29 12.68
C LEU A 77 1.92 -4.82 13.07
N GLU A 78 2.40 -5.14 14.29
CA GLU A 78 3.73 -4.76 14.77
C GLU A 78 3.99 -3.24 14.79
N VAL A 79 2.94 -2.44 14.96
CA VAL A 79 3.02 -0.97 14.93
C VAL A 79 3.88 -0.39 16.06
N ASP A 80 4.08 -1.15 17.13
CA ASP A 80 4.98 -0.83 18.24
C ASP A 80 6.47 -0.92 17.90
N ALA A 81 6.85 -1.61 16.81
CA ALA A 81 8.22 -1.61 16.31
C ALA A 81 8.59 -0.32 15.58
N ILE A 82 7.61 0.53 15.23
CA ILE A 82 7.83 1.82 14.56
C ILE A 82 8.09 2.89 15.63
N THR A 83 9.37 3.13 15.91
CA THR A 83 9.83 4.04 16.97
C THR A 83 10.13 5.46 16.48
N ASP A 84 10.23 5.66 15.16
CA ASP A 84 10.36 6.97 14.54
C ASP A 84 9.00 7.64 14.36
N LYS A 85 8.97 8.99 14.30
CA LYS A 85 7.81 9.71 13.74
C LYS A 85 7.71 9.34 12.27
N ALA A 86 6.61 8.70 11.87
CA ALA A 86 6.46 8.16 10.54
C ALA A 86 5.33 8.83 9.76
N VAL A 87 5.33 8.57 8.46
CA VAL A 87 4.24 8.87 7.53
C VAL A 87 3.91 7.59 6.79
N VAL A 88 2.63 7.23 6.79
CA VAL A 88 2.08 6.24 5.86
C VAL A 88 1.66 7.01 4.61
N TRP A 89 2.35 6.74 3.51
CA TRP A 89 2.05 7.34 2.22
C TRP A 89 1.06 6.46 1.45
N LEU A 90 0.13 7.10 0.77
CA LEU A 90 -0.76 6.50 -0.22
C LEU A 90 -0.58 7.25 -1.54
N GLY A 91 -0.11 6.51 -2.54
CA GLY A 91 -0.30 6.89 -3.94
C GLY A 91 -1.62 6.29 -4.41
N PHE A 92 -2.49 7.14 -4.95
CA PHE A 92 -3.78 6.73 -5.51
C PHE A 92 -3.88 7.22 -6.96
N LEU A 93 -4.32 6.34 -7.85
CA LEU A 93 -4.68 6.67 -9.22
C LEU A 93 -5.93 5.89 -9.61
N ALA A 94 -6.90 6.63 -10.10
CA ALA A 94 -8.20 6.19 -10.53
C ALA A 94 -8.33 6.47 -12.03
N VAL A 95 -8.61 5.45 -12.83
CA VAL A 95 -8.74 5.55 -14.29
C VAL A 95 -9.99 4.83 -14.78
N ASN A 96 -10.55 5.27 -15.91
CA ASN A 96 -11.75 4.65 -16.48
C ASN A 96 -11.39 3.55 -17.50
N GLY A 97 -11.86 2.32 -17.25
CA GLY A 97 -11.67 1.19 -18.17
C GLY A 97 -10.39 0.35 -17.98
N VAL A 98 -10.40 -0.85 -18.56
CA VAL A 98 -9.34 -1.87 -18.41
C VAL A 98 -8.04 -1.43 -19.07
N ASP A 99 -8.12 -0.85 -20.27
CA ASP A 99 -6.94 -0.48 -21.05
C ASP A 99 -6.09 0.56 -20.30
N GLN A 100 -6.74 1.52 -19.64
CA GLN A 100 -6.07 2.54 -18.83
C GLN A 100 -5.46 1.98 -17.55
N GLU A 101 -6.04 0.92 -16.96
CA GLU A 101 -5.52 0.31 -15.73
C GLU A 101 -4.09 -0.19 -15.92
N SER A 102 -3.78 -0.77 -17.09
CA SER A 102 -2.43 -1.27 -17.39
C SER A 102 -1.37 -0.16 -17.37
N ILE A 103 -1.71 1.00 -17.95
CA ILE A 103 -0.87 2.20 -17.96
C ILE A 103 -0.74 2.73 -16.52
N ALA A 104 -1.87 2.89 -15.83
CA ALA A 104 -1.93 3.37 -14.45
C ALA A 104 -1.05 2.52 -13.51
N ARG A 105 -1.14 1.19 -13.58
CA ARG A 105 -0.33 0.26 -12.78
C ARG A 105 1.16 0.45 -13.01
N LYS A 106 1.59 0.51 -14.27
CA LYS A 106 3.01 0.70 -14.62
C LYS A 106 3.54 2.02 -14.06
N LYS A 107 2.78 3.11 -14.23
CA LYS A 107 3.17 4.46 -13.80
C LYS A 107 3.20 4.58 -12.27
N MET A 108 2.19 4.03 -11.60
CA MET A 108 2.10 4.01 -10.15
C MET A 108 3.21 3.17 -9.50
N LEU A 109 3.55 2.02 -10.09
CA LEU A 109 4.67 1.21 -9.62
C LEU A 109 5.99 1.97 -9.73
N ALA A 110 6.26 2.63 -10.87
CA ALA A 110 7.45 3.45 -11.06
C ALA A 110 7.53 4.61 -10.06
N TRP A 111 6.40 5.27 -9.78
CA TRP A 111 6.34 6.34 -8.78
C TRP A 111 6.66 5.83 -7.37
N LYS A 112 6.01 4.75 -6.96
CA LYS A 112 6.25 4.07 -5.67
C LYS A 112 7.71 3.64 -5.55
N ASP A 113 8.26 2.95 -6.54
CA ASP A 113 9.62 2.40 -6.48
C ASP A 113 10.67 3.52 -6.39
N ALA A 114 10.48 4.63 -7.12
CA ALA A 114 11.39 5.78 -7.04
C ALA A 114 11.34 6.50 -5.68
N ILE A 115 10.18 6.54 -4.99
CA ILE A 115 10.08 7.04 -3.61
C ILE A 115 10.78 6.05 -2.66
N GLU A 116 10.49 4.76 -2.80
CA GLU A 116 11.06 3.71 -1.96
C GLU A 116 12.59 3.73 -2.03
N GLU A 117 13.17 3.68 -3.23
CA GLU A 117 14.61 3.77 -3.45
C GLU A 117 15.20 5.01 -2.79
N TYR A 118 14.64 6.19 -3.08
CA TYR A 118 15.13 7.44 -2.51
C TYR A 118 15.07 7.44 -0.97
N SER A 119 13.95 6.98 -0.39
CA SER A 119 13.77 6.88 1.05
C SER A 119 14.79 5.94 1.70
N ARG A 120 15.22 4.87 1.01
CA ARG A 120 16.31 4.00 1.44
C ARG A 120 17.65 4.73 1.41
N THR A 121 17.95 5.46 0.33
CA THR A 121 19.22 6.20 0.21
C THR A 121 19.43 7.25 1.31
N VAL A 122 18.35 7.84 1.82
CA VAL A 122 18.41 8.85 2.88
C VAL A 122 18.17 8.27 4.28
N GLY A 123 18.03 6.95 4.41
CA GLY A 123 17.83 6.25 5.69
C GLY A 123 16.46 6.47 6.33
N ALA A 124 15.45 6.83 5.53
CA ALA A 124 14.09 7.12 5.99
C ALA A 124 13.10 5.98 5.78
N TYR A 125 13.42 4.96 4.96
CA TYR A 125 12.50 3.84 4.71
C TYR A 125 12.27 2.97 5.95
N LEU A 126 11.00 2.68 6.28
CA LEU A 126 10.63 1.91 7.48
C LEU A 126 10.09 0.51 7.19
N GLY A 127 9.84 0.15 5.92
CA GLY A 127 9.45 -1.22 5.54
C GLY A 127 8.02 -1.63 5.85
N TYR A 128 7.36 -1.00 6.83
CA TYR A 128 5.96 -1.24 7.15
C TYR A 128 5.03 -0.90 5.98
N LYS A 129 4.06 -1.77 5.68
CA LYS A 129 3.05 -1.54 4.63
C LYS A 129 1.67 -1.58 5.26
N TYR A 130 0.90 -0.49 5.14
CA TYR A 130 -0.43 -0.43 5.70
C TYR A 130 -1.43 -1.17 4.81
N ALA A 131 -2.04 -2.26 5.29
CA ALA A 131 -2.88 -3.15 4.50
C ALA A 131 -4.04 -2.45 3.78
N ASN A 132 -4.59 -1.39 4.38
CA ASN A 132 -5.72 -0.68 3.80
C ASN A 132 -5.36 0.15 2.55
N TYR A 133 -4.06 0.43 2.34
CA TYR A 133 -3.55 1.22 1.21
C TYR A 133 -2.68 0.40 0.24
N ALA A 134 -2.45 -0.88 0.57
CA ALA A 134 -1.60 -1.74 -0.22
C ALA A 134 -2.39 -2.45 -1.32
N ASP A 135 -1.74 -2.69 -2.45
CA ASP A 135 -2.23 -3.54 -3.52
C ASP A 135 -1.50 -4.90 -3.53
N GLN A 136 -2.04 -5.87 -4.26
CA GLN A 136 -1.60 -7.28 -4.25
C GLN A 136 -0.10 -7.51 -4.43
N PRO A 137 0.65 -6.74 -5.26
CA PRO A 137 2.09 -6.97 -5.42
C PRO A 137 2.93 -6.65 -4.18
N GLN A 138 2.35 -6.04 -3.14
CA GLN A 138 3.06 -5.67 -1.94
C GLN A 138 2.98 -6.81 -0.91
N ASP A 139 4.14 -7.33 -0.48
CA ASP A 139 4.21 -8.32 0.62
C ASP A 139 3.88 -7.67 1.97
N VAL A 140 2.60 -7.38 2.21
CA VAL A 140 2.11 -6.67 3.39
C VAL A 140 2.26 -7.53 4.64
N MET A 141 1.89 -8.80 4.56
CA MET A 141 1.86 -9.71 5.70
C MET A 141 3.26 -9.93 6.27
N GLU A 142 4.28 -9.96 5.41
CA GLU A 142 5.68 -10.04 5.83
C GLU A 142 6.21 -8.75 6.45
N SER A 143 5.63 -7.60 6.09
CA SER A 143 6.03 -6.31 6.65
C SER A 143 5.68 -6.13 8.13
N TYR A 144 4.86 -7.03 8.70
CA TYR A 144 4.49 -7.05 10.13
C TYR A 144 5.44 -7.90 10.97
N GLY A 145 6.58 -8.27 10.42
CA GLY A 145 7.62 -9.01 11.10
C GLY A 145 7.44 -10.52 11.03
N LYS A 146 8.58 -11.21 11.03
CA LYS A 146 8.64 -12.68 10.89
C LYS A 146 7.89 -13.43 11.99
N ALA A 147 7.83 -12.86 13.19
CA ALA A 147 7.10 -13.48 14.31
C ALA A 147 5.58 -13.45 14.08
N ASN A 148 5.04 -12.27 13.72
CA ASN A 148 3.61 -12.14 13.43
C ASN A 148 3.21 -12.86 12.16
N PHE A 149 4.05 -12.84 11.12
CA PHE A 149 3.80 -13.63 9.91
C PHE A 149 3.66 -15.13 10.22
N ARG A 150 4.58 -15.71 11.00
CA ARG A 150 4.45 -17.11 11.45
C ARG A 150 3.21 -17.35 12.30
N LYS A 151 2.83 -16.39 13.14
CA LYS A 151 1.59 -16.46 13.93
C LYS A 151 0.35 -16.47 13.02
N MET A 152 0.32 -15.62 11.99
CA MET A 152 -0.78 -15.61 11.01
C MET A 152 -0.86 -16.94 10.24
N MET A 153 0.29 -17.49 9.82
CA MET A 153 0.37 -18.80 9.18
C MET A 153 -0.19 -19.91 10.08
N ALA A 154 0.25 -19.99 11.34
CA ALA A 154 -0.23 -21.00 12.29
C ALA A 154 -1.75 -20.88 12.57
N VAL A 155 -2.28 -19.65 12.61
CA VAL A 155 -3.72 -19.41 12.76
C VAL A 155 -4.47 -19.87 11.51
N SER A 156 -3.96 -19.57 10.31
CA SER A 156 -4.54 -20.04 9.05
C SER A 156 -4.56 -21.56 8.99
N GLU A 157 -3.47 -22.24 9.36
CA GLU A 157 -3.39 -23.70 9.37
C GLU A 157 -4.36 -24.33 10.37
N ARG A 158 -4.60 -23.68 11.51
CA ARG A 158 -5.50 -24.23 12.53
C ARG A 158 -6.96 -24.07 12.16
N TYR A 159 -7.35 -22.93 11.59
CA TYR A 159 -8.75 -22.54 11.44
C TYR A 159 -9.25 -22.46 9.99
N ASP A 160 -8.34 -22.44 9.01
CA ASP A 160 -8.63 -22.47 7.57
C ASP A 160 -7.77 -23.57 6.90
N GLN A 161 -7.92 -24.81 7.38
CA GLN A 161 -7.14 -25.97 6.91
C GLN A 161 -7.27 -26.18 5.41
N ASP A 162 -8.47 -25.97 4.87
CA ASP A 162 -8.77 -26.08 3.44
C ASP A 162 -8.36 -24.82 2.65
N ARG A 163 -7.76 -23.82 3.32
CA ARG A 163 -7.25 -22.58 2.73
C ARG A 163 -8.31 -21.85 1.89
N VAL A 164 -9.56 -21.86 2.35
CA VAL A 164 -10.70 -21.24 1.65
C VAL A 164 -10.45 -19.75 1.46
N PHE A 165 -9.95 -19.05 2.48
CA PHE A 165 -9.68 -17.61 2.40
C PHE A 165 -8.41 -17.29 1.59
N GLN A 166 -7.48 -18.25 1.50
CA GLN A 166 -6.27 -18.08 0.70
C GLN A 166 -6.50 -18.34 -0.79
N SER A 167 -7.38 -19.31 -1.14
CA SER A 167 -7.54 -19.78 -2.53
C SER A 167 -8.88 -19.45 -3.19
N ARG A 168 -9.98 -19.36 -2.44
CA ARG A 168 -11.33 -19.24 -3.01
C ARG A 168 -11.91 -17.83 -2.97
N ILE A 169 -11.27 -16.92 -2.23
CA ILE A 169 -11.64 -15.50 -2.25
C ILE A 169 -10.77 -14.76 -3.27
N PRO A 170 -11.34 -14.24 -4.37
CA PRO A 170 -10.58 -13.45 -5.32
C PRO A 170 -10.11 -12.14 -4.68
N GLY A 171 -8.90 -11.71 -5.05
CA GLY A 171 -8.32 -10.48 -4.53
C GLY A 171 -7.87 -10.57 -3.07
N GLY A 172 -7.58 -9.39 -2.51
CA GLY A 172 -7.10 -9.24 -1.14
C GLY A 172 -5.66 -9.73 -0.94
N LEU A 173 -5.13 -9.42 0.23
CA LEU A 173 -3.77 -9.79 0.64
C LEU A 173 -3.77 -11.24 1.14
N LYS A 174 -2.91 -12.07 0.55
CA LYS A 174 -2.76 -13.49 0.92
C LYS A 174 -1.50 -13.71 1.76
N LEU A 175 -1.52 -14.74 2.59
CA LEU A 175 -0.35 -15.13 3.39
C LEU A 175 0.69 -15.91 2.58
N LEU A 176 0.23 -16.71 1.61
CA LEU A 176 1.08 -17.60 0.83
C LEU A 176 1.47 -17.04 -0.55
N GLY A 177 1.20 -15.75 -0.79
CA GLY A 177 1.17 -15.20 -2.15
C GLY A 177 0.03 -15.82 -2.97
N THR A 178 -0.29 -15.22 -4.11
CA THR A 178 -1.16 -15.87 -5.09
C THR A 178 -0.27 -16.74 -6.00
N GLU A 179 -0.34 -18.06 -5.86
CA GLU A 179 0.01 -18.95 -6.98
C GLU A 179 -1.04 -18.72 -8.07
N THR A 180 -0.86 -17.69 -8.89
CA THR A 180 -1.51 -17.55 -10.19
C THR A 180 -0.83 -16.39 -10.91
N ALA A 181 -0.03 -16.78 -11.90
CA ALA A 181 0.43 -15.89 -12.96
C ALA A 181 -0.79 -15.25 -13.64
N PHE A 182 -0.70 -13.94 -13.90
CA PHE A 182 -1.51 -13.30 -14.92
C PHE A 182 -1.07 -13.79 -16.30
#